data_AF-A0A2R6ACN8-F1
#
_entry.id   AF-A0A2R6ACN8-F1
#
_cell.length_a   1.000
_cell.length_b   1.000
_cell.length_c   1.000
_cell.angle_alpha   90.00
_cell.angle_beta   90.00
_cell.angle_gamma   90.00
#
_symmetry.space_group_name_H-M   'P 1'
#
loop_
_entity.id
_entity.type
_entity.pdbx_description
1 polymer ?
#
loop_
_entity_poly.entity_id
_entity_poly.type
_entity_poly.pdbx_seq_one_letter_code
_entity_poly.pdbx_strand_id
1 'polypeptide(L)'
;MANFDNKWGIKVKKELAELWPPLSAEEFEDLKKSIAENGLLEPIVVNENHEVIEGHQRLLAWISLGKDEPPVIRIVKTGGDLAKEIALSVEYNARRRHLVRSELAIIVAKA
;
A
#
# COMPACT_ATOMS: atom_id res chain seq x y z
N MET A 1 17.29 3.63 -1.79
CA MET A 1 15.82 3.75 -1.95
C MET A 1 15.28 2.38 -2.34
N ALA A 2 14.07 2.03 -1.91
CA ALA A 2 13.45 0.76 -2.31
C ALA A 2 13.29 0.69 -3.84
N ASN A 3 13.51 -0.48 -4.43
CA ASN A 3 13.33 -0.69 -5.86
C ASN A 3 11.85 -0.99 -6.15
N PHE A 4 11.20 -0.12 -6.91
CA PHE A 4 9.81 -0.25 -7.33
C PHE A 4 9.66 -0.67 -8.80
N ASP A 5 10.75 -1.04 -9.47
CA ASP A 5 10.70 -1.47 -10.86
C ASP A 5 9.75 -2.66 -11.02
N ASN A 6 8.76 -2.51 -11.91
CA ASN A 6 7.76 -3.53 -12.16
C ASN A 6 7.25 -3.47 -13.61
N LYS A 7 6.80 -4.63 -14.10
CA LYS A 7 6.30 -4.82 -15.47
C LYS A 7 4.93 -4.18 -15.74
N TRP A 8 4.26 -3.66 -14.71
CA TRP A 8 2.89 -3.12 -14.80
C TRP A 8 2.86 -1.60 -14.93
N GLY A 9 4.02 -0.94 -14.92
CA GLY A 9 4.12 0.52 -15.09
C GLY A 9 3.58 1.32 -13.91
N ILE A 10 3.38 0.70 -12.74
CA ILE A 10 2.95 1.39 -11.52
C ILE A 10 4.15 2.15 -10.95
N LYS A 11 3.99 3.44 -10.67
CA LYS A 11 5.08 4.33 -10.24
C LYS A 11 4.88 4.78 -8.81
N VAL A 12 5.97 5.06 -8.11
CA VAL A 12 5.93 5.62 -6.75
C VAL A 12 6.58 7.00 -6.76
N LYS A 13 5.82 8.03 -6.35
CA LYS A 13 6.37 9.37 -6.12
C LYS A 13 7.13 9.39 -4.80
N LYS A 14 8.31 10.01 -4.81
CA LYS A 14 9.17 10.12 -3.62
C LYS A 14 8.44 10.85 -2.49
N GLU A 15 7.74 11.93 -2.82
CA GLU A 15 7.01 12.80 -1.91
C GLU A 15 5.92 12.05 -1.13
N LEU A 16 5.24 11.09 -1.76
CA LEU A 16 4.18 10.29 -1.14
C LEU A 16 4.73 9.10 -0.36
N ALA A 17 5.85 8.52 -0.80
CA ALA A 17 6.52 7.46 -0.06
C ALA A 17 7.16 7.97 1.24
N GLU A 18 7.85 9.11 1.18
CA GLU A 18 8.56 9.71 2.32
C GLU A 18 7.62 10.37 3.35
N LEU A 19 6.34 10.55 3.02
CA LEU A 19 5.31 11.01 3.95
C LEU A 19 5.11 10.06 5.15
N TRP A 20 5.46 8.78 4.97
CA TRP A 20 5.24 7.74 5.97
C TRP A 20 6.57 7.14 6.43
N PRO A 21 6.72 6.83 7.73
CA PRO A 21 7.88 6.07 8.19
C PRO A 21 7.89 4.70 7.49
N PRO A 22 9.06 4.19 7.08
CA PRO A 22 9.16 2.86 6.51
C PRO A 22 8.77 1.80 7.54
N LEU A 23 8.29 0.65 7.06
CA LEU A 23 8.16 -0.52 7.92
C LEU A 23 9.54 -0.99 8.38
N SER A 24 9.61 -1.52 9.60
CA SER A 24 10.77 -2.32 10.00
C SER A 24 10.90 -3.57 9.11
N ALA A 25 12.08 -4.18 9.11
CA ALA A 25 12.32 -5.40 8.34
C ALA A 25 11.35 -6.52 8.73
N GLU A 26 11.08 -6.69 10.02
CA GLU A 26 10.13 -7.68 10.54
C GLU A 26 8.69 -7.40 10.07
N GLU A 27 8.21 -6.16 10.22
CA GLU A 27 6.86 -5.78 9.75
C GLU A 27 6.71 -5.96 8.23
N PHE A 28 7.78 -5.74 7.46
CA PHE A 28 7.77 -5.94 6.02
C PHE A 28 7.73 -7.43 5.65
N GLU A 29 8.47 -8.29 6.35
CA GLU A 29 8.38 -9.75 6.18
C GLU A 29 6.98 -10.27 6.53
N ASP A 30 6.37 -9.78 7.60
CA ASP A 30 5.01 -10.16 7.99
C ASP A 30 3.98 -9.69 6.97
N LEU A 31 4.14 -8.49 6.41
CA LEU A 31 3.31 -8.01 5.30
C LEU A 31 3.43 -8.93 4.08
N LYS A 32 4.65 -9.36 3.71
CA LYS A 32 4.85 -10.29 2.59
C LYS A 32 4.17 -11.63 2.83
N LYS A 33 4.31 -12.22 4.03
CA LYS A 33 3.64 -13.48 4.39
C LYS A 33 2.12 -13.35 4.27
N SER A 34 1.56 -12.29 4.87
CA SER A 34 0.12 -12.01 4.80
C SER A 34 -0.37 -11.89 3.36
N ILE A 35 0.37 -11.19 2.49
CA ILE A 35 0.04 -11.05 1.07
C ILE A 35 0.19 -12.36 0.30
N ALA A 36 1.19 -13.19 0.61
CA ALA A 36 1.39 -14.48 -0.04
C ALA A 36 0.23 -15.44 0.26
N GLU A 37 -0.27 -15.42 1.49
CA GLU A 37 -1.37 -16.29 1.96
C GLU A 37 -2.75 -15.78 1.53
N ASN A 38 -3.00 -14.48 1.64
CA ASN A 38 -4.35 -13.90 1.55
C ASN A 38 -4.53 -12.97 0.33
N GLY A 39 -3.47 -12.69 -0.41
CA GLY A 39 -3.45 -11.62 -1.38
C GLY A 39 -3.53 -10.23 -0.74
N LEU A 40 -3.91 -9.23 -1.54
CA LEU A 40 -4.12 -7.88 -1.03
C LEU A 40 -5.51 -7.76 -0.40
N LEU A 41 -5.55 -7.62 0.94
CA LEU A 41 -6.81 -7.36 1.66
C LEU A 41 -7.42 -5.99 1.31
N GLU A 42 -6.56 -5.02 1.00
CA GLU A 42 -6.94 -3.70 0.51
C GLU A 42 -6.17 -3.45 -0.80
N PRO A 43 -6.80 -2.84 -1.83
CA PRO A 43 -6.12 -2.53 -3.09
C PRO A 43 -5.07 -1.44 -2.92
N ILE A 44 -4.10 -1.38 -3.84
CA ILE A 44 -3.17 -0.25 -3.95
C ILE A 44 -3.95 0.91 -4.57
N VAL A 45 -3.88 2.10 -3.98
CA VAL A 45 -4.55 3.29 -4.51
C VAL A 45 -3.59 4.05 -5.40
N VAL A 46 -3.99 4.27 -6.65
CA VAL A 46 -3.20 5.01 -7.64
C VAL A 46 -4.03 6.15 -8.24
N ASN A 47 -3.37 7.16 -8.77
CA ASN A 47 -4.02 8.17 -9.61
C ASN A 47 -4.26 7.65 -11.05
N GLU A 48 -4.86 8.48 -11.90
CA GLU A 48 -5.13 8.17 -13.30
C GLU A 48 -3.88 7.89 -14.16
N ASN A 49 -2.68 8.22 -13.66
CA ASN A 49 -1.40 7.98 -14.32
C ASN A 49 -0.66 6.75 -13.78
N HIS A 50 -1.33 5.91 -12.97
CA HIS A 50 -0.75 4.76 -12.26
C HIS A 50 0.35 5.13 -11.26
N GLU A 51 0.30 6.33 -10.69
CA GLU A 51 1.20 6.76 -9.62
C GLU A 51 0.56 6.46 -8.26
N VAL A 52 1.29 5.80 -7.38
CA VAL A 52 0.80 5.38 -6.07
C VAL A 52 0.51 6.58 -5.18
N ILE A 53 -0.74 6.65 -4.71
CA ILE A 53 -1.21 7.56 -3.65
C ILE A 53 -1.06 6.89 -2.29
N GLU A 54 -1.43 5.61 -2.20
CA GLU A 54 -1.34 4.83 -0.98
C GLU A 54 -1.07 3.34 -1.30
N GLY A 55 -0.34 2.66 -0.41
CA GLY A 55 -0.03 1.25 -0.56
C GLY A 55 1.35 0.95 -1.15
N HIS A 56 2.30 1.90 -1.13
CA HIS A 56 3.64 1.67 -1.66
C HIS A 56 4.35 0.47 -1.00
N GLN A 57 4.17 0.24 0.30
CA GLN A 57 4.72 -0.95 0.98
C GLN A 57 4.09 -2.27 0.47
N ARG A 58 2.80 -2.25 0.12
CA ARG A 58 2.11 -3.40 -0.49
C ARG A 58 2.60 -3.64 -1.92
N LEU A 59 2.82 -2.59 -2.70
CA LEU A 59 3.44 -2.70 -4.02
C LEU A 59 4.83 -3.34 -3.92
N LEU A 60 5.67 -2.84 -3.00
CA LEU A 60 7.02 -3.37 -2.80
C LEU A 60 7.00 -4.85 -2.40
N ALA A 61 6.11 -5.22 -1.48
CA ALA A 61 5.91 -6.61 -1.08
C ALA A 61 5.45 -7.49 -2.25
N TRP A 62 4.50 -7.02 -3.06
CA TRP A 62 3.99 -7.72 -4.24
C TRP A 62 5.10 -7.98 -5.28
N ILE A 63 5.93 -6.97 -5.55
CA ILE A 63 7.11 -7.08 -6.42
C ILE A 63 8.13 -8.07 -5.83
N SER A 64 8.41 -7.95 -4.53
CA SER A 64 9.39 -8.80 -3.83
C SER A 64 8.99 -10.27 -3.79
N LEU A 65 7.69 -10.56 -3.83
CA LEU A 65 7.15 -11.92 -3.92
C LEU A 65 7.26 -12.52 -5.33
N GLY A 66 7.72 -11.74 -6.33
CA GLY A 66 7.88 -12.22 -7.70
C GLY A 66 6.56 -12.57 -8.38
N LYS A 67 5.45 -11.93 -7.98
CA LYS A 67 4.11 -12.17 -8.54
C LYS A 67 4.09 -11.87 -10.03
N ASP A 68 3.40 -12.72 -10.79
CA ASP A 68 3.33 -12.58 -12.23
C ASP A 68 2.18 -11.69 -12.69
N GLU A 69 1.09 -11.76 -11.95
CA GLU A 69 -0.11 -10.98 -12.12
C GLU A 69 0.02 -9.58 -11.51
N PRO A 70 -0.61 -8.55 -12.12
CA PRO A 70 -0.62 -7.21 -11.53
C PRO A 70 -1.31 -7.23 -10.17
N PRO A 71 -0.86 -6.40 -9.21
CA PRO A 71 -1.61 -6.22 -7.98
C PRO A 71 -2.98 -5.59 -8.29
N VAL A 72 -3.97 -5.88 -7.45
CA VAL A 72 -5.27 -5.19 -7.52
C VAL A 72 -5.07 -3.71 -7.18
N ILE A 73 -5.53 -2.84 -8.06
CA ILE A 73 -5.45 -1.39 -7.92
C ILE A 73 -6.83 -0.72 -7.87
N ARG A 74 -6.90 0.42 -7.18
CA ARG A 74 -8.01 1.37 -7.22
C ARG A 74 -7.52 2.68 -7.83
N ILE A 75 -8.14 3.10 -8.92
CA ILE A 75 -7.82 4.37 -9.58
C ILE A 75 -8.71 5.48 -9.02
N VAL A 76 -8.12 6.60 -8.64
CA VAL A 76 -8.83 7.82 -8.24
C VAL A 76 -8.37 9.00 -9.09
N LYS A 77 -9.29 9.87 -9.52
CA LYS A 77 -8.95 11.05 -10.32
C LYS A 77 -8.44 12.18 -9.44
N THR A 78 -7.18 12.54 -9.58
CA THR A 78 -6.55 13.65 -8.83
C THR A 78 -6.29 14.86 -9.70
N GLY A 79 -6.20 14.71 -11.01
CA GLY A 79 -5.77 15.78 -11.92
C GLY A 79 -4.28 16.07 -11.81
N GLY A 80 -3.49 15.16 -11.21
CA GLY A 80 -2.09 15.39 -10.89
C GLY A 80 -1.86 16.40 -9.75
N ASP A 81 -2.89 16.78 -9.01
CA ASP A 81 -2.78 17.68 -7.86
C ASP A 81 -2.13 16.96 -6.67
N LEU A 82 -0.86 17.29 -6.41
CA LEU A 82 -0.08 16.70 -5.32
C LEU A 82 -0.68 16.96 -3.93
N ALA A 83 -1.26 18.14 -3.69
CA ALA A 83 -1.86 18.45 -2.39
C ALA A 83 -3.08 17.54 -2.13
N LYS A 84 -3.91 17.34 -3.16
CA LYS A 84 -5.02 16.39 -3.13
C LYS A 84 -4.54 14.95 -2.95
N GLU A 85 -3.47 14.54 -3.62
CA GLU A 85 -2.85 13.22 -3.46
C GLU A 85 -2.35 12.98 -2.03
N ILE A 86 -1.67 13.96 -1.43
CA ILE A 86 -1.22 13.91 -0.03
C ILE A 86 -2.41 13.77 0.91
N ALA A 87 -3.45 14.59 0.75
CA ALA A 87 -4.65 14.53 1.58
C ALA A 87 -5.33 13.16 1.51
N LEU A 88 -5.47 12.60 0.31
CA LEU A 88 -5.99 11.24 0.10
C LEU A 88 -5.09 10.19 0.76
N SER A 89 -3.76 10.29 0.61
CA SER A 89 -2.81 9.36 1.23
C SER A 89 -3.00 9.30 2.74
N VAL A 90 -3.18 10.48 3.39
CA VAL A 90 -3.45 10.60 4.82
C VAL A 90 -4.79 9.99 5.20
N GLU A 91 -5.85 10.28 4.44
CA GLU A 91 -7.20 9.75 4.70
C GLU A 91 -7.24 8.21 4.62
N TYR A 92 -6.67 7.61 3.57
CA TYR A 92 -6.58 6.15 3.43
C TYR A 92 -5.78 5.51 4.55
N ASN A 93 -4.64 6.10 4.93
CA ASN A 93 -3.82 5.60 6.04
C ASN A 93 -4.53 5.74 7.39
N ALA A 94 -5.20 6.86 7.65
CA ALA A 94 -5.93 7.09 8.89
C ALA A 94 -7.03 6.02 9.05
N ARG A 95 -7.85 5.80 8.02
CA ARG A 95 -8.89 4.76 8.04
C ARG A 95 -8.33 3.36 8.32
N ARG A 96 -7.14 3.03 7.81
CA ARG A 96 -6.45 1.77 8.13
C ARG A 96 -5.92 1.71 9.55
N ARG A 97 -5.37 2.80 10.09
CA ARG A 97 -4.79 2.85 11.45
C ARG A 97 -5.84 3.00 12.56
N HIS A 98 -7.06 3.43 12.22
CA HIS A 98 -8.15 3.60 13.19
C HIS A 98 -8.80 2.29 13.66
N LEU A 99 -8.58 1.16 12.97
CA LEU A 99 -8.84 -0.16 13.56
C LEU A 99 -7.64 -0.52 14.44
N VAL A 100 -7.60 0.06 15.63
CA VAL A 100 -6.55 -0.14 16.62
C VAL A 100 -6.38 -1.65 16.83
N ARG A 101 -5.12 -2.12 16.74
CA ARG A 101 -4.70 -3.53 16.84
C ARG A 101 -5.43 -4.33 17.94
N SER A 102 -5.90 -3.67 19.00
CA SER A 102 -6.68 -4.25 20.09
C SER A 102 -8.07 -4.78 19.70
N GLU A 103 -8.82 -4.09 18.84
CA GLU A 103 -10.16 -4.55 18.42
C GLU A 103 -10.07 -5.70 17.42
N LEU A 104 -9.09 -5.63 16.51
CA LEU A 104 -8.78 -6.70 15.56
C LEU A 104 -8.30 -7.98 16.26
N ALA A 105 -7.47 -7.86 17.30
CA ALA A 105 -7.05 -9.01 18.10
C ALA A 105 -8.24 -9.71 18.79
N ILE A 106 -9.22 -8.96 19.29
CA ILE A 106 -10.45 -9.50 19.89
C ILE A 106 -11.32 -10.20 18.84
N ILE A 107 -11.39 -9.67 17.61
CA ILE A 107 -12.19 -10.25 16.53
C ILE A 107 -11.52 -11.50 15.95
N VAL A 108 -10.19 -11.49 15.74
CA VAL A 108 -9.43 -12.68 15.29
C VAL A 108 -9.45 -13.79 16.34
N ALA A 109 -9.38 -13.47 17.63
CA ALA A 109 -9.47 -14.47 18.69
C ALA A 109 -10.88 -15.10 18.83
N LYS A 110 -11.90 -14.55 18.14
CA LYS A 110 -13.28 -15.06 18.14
C LYS A 110 -13.64 -15.84 16.86
N ALA A 111 -12.76 -15.87 15.86
CA ALA A 111 -12.91 -16.63 14.62
C ALA A 111 -12.18 -17.97 14.72
#